data_AF-A0A224V6I4-F1
#
_entry.id   AF-A0A224V6I4-F1
#
_cell.length_a   1.000
_cell.length_b   1.000
_cell.length_c   1.000
_cell.angle_alpha   90.00
_cell.angle_beta   90.00
_cell.angle_gamma   90.00
#
_symmetry.space_group_name_H-M   'P 1'
#
loop_
_entity.id
_entity.type
_entity.pdbx_description
1 polymer ?
#
loop_
_entity_poly.entity_id
_entity_poly.type
_entity_poly.pdbx_seq_one_letter_code
_entity_poly.pdbx_strand_id
1 'polypeptide(L)'
;MNDYIEEFRALLGQLSPEERDEAVDFYREYLQDGSYETYDDCIRELGTPHQLARKVLADYSIRTLEAPVSQQSRKQQPKNDVKTIWLIVLAILSTPVTIPLALGIAGLSIGVFAAALE
;
A
#
# COMPACT_ATOMS: atom_id res chain seq x y z
N MET A 1 11.24 -24.92 -9.36
CA MET A 1 10.58 -24.45 -8.13
C MET A 1 11.54 -24.27 -6.95
N ASN A 2 12.23 -25.31 -6.46
CA ASN A 2 13.05 -25.19 -5.23
C ASN A 2 14.12 -24.09 -5.32
N ASP A 3 14.85 -24.04 -6.42
CA ASP A 3 15.88 -23.01 -6.69
C ASP A 3 15.31 -21.58 -6.62
N TYR A 4 14.13 -21.35 -7.22
CA TYR A 4 13.40 -20.08 -7.16
C TYR A 4 13.05 -19.67 -5.72
N ILE A 5 12.55 -20.64 -4.94
CA ILE A 5 12.15 -20.42 -3.55
C ILE A 5 13.38 -20.16 -2.66
N GLU A 6 14.50 -20.84 -2.90
CA GLU A 6 15.75 -20.60 -2.17
C GLU A 6 16.31 -19.19 -2.45
N GLU A 7 16.31 -18.76 -3.71
CA GLU A 7 16.70 -17.39 -4.08
C GLU A 7 15.77 -16.36 -3.43
N PHE A 8 14.46 -16.57 -3.50
CA PHE A 8 13.48 -15.72 -2.85
C PHE A 8 13.72 -15.61 -1.34
N ARG A 9 13.96 -16.75 -0.66
CA ARG A 9 14.29 -16.79 0.78
C ARG A 9 15.56 -16.03 1.10
N ALA A 10 16.61 -16.15 0.28
CA ALA A 10 17.86 -15.43 0.48
C ALA A 10 17.68 -13.90 0.40
N LEU A 11 16.80 -13.44 -0.50
CA LEU A 11 16.48 -12.03 -0.70
C LEU A 11 15.66 -11.42 0.44
N LEU A 12 14.90 -12.25 1.17
CA LEU A 12 14.16 -11.85 2.38
C LEU A 12 15.04 -11.77 3.64
N GLY A 13 16.36 -11.63 3.49
CA GLY A 13 17.33 -11.53 4.59
C GLY A 13 17.06 -10.40 5.61
N GLN A 14 16.26 -9.40 5.23
CA GLN A 14 15.88 -8.27 6.08
C GLN A 14 14.73 -8.58 7.06
N LEU A 15 13.97 -9.66 6.84
CA LEU A 15 12.90 -10.11 7.73
C LEU A 15 13.45 -10.97 8.87
N SER A 16 12.71 -11.01 9.98
CA SER A 16 12.94 -12.01 11.02
C SER A 16 12.81 -13.43 10.44
N PRO A 17 13.47 -14.43 11.05
CA PRO A 17 13.41 -15.80 10.54
C PRO A 17 11.97 -16.36 10.48
N GLU A 18 11.12 -16.03 11.46
CA GLU A 18 9.70 -16.43 11.46
C GLU A 18 8.92 -15.81 10.29
N GLU A 19 8.99 -14.49 10.09
CA GLU A 19 8.30 -13.81 8.99
C GLU A 19 8.78 -14.28 7.61
N ARG A 20 10.08 -14.59 7.52
CA ARG A 20 10.69 -15.10 6.30
C ARG A 20 10.18 -16.49 5.96
N ASP A 21 10.18 -17.40 6.92
CA ASP A 21 9.72 -18.77 6.69
C ASP A 21 8.21 -18.78 6.41
N GLU A 22 7.41 -17.95 7.09
CA GLU A 22 5.99 -17.77 6.81
C GLU A 22 5.74 -17.28 5.37
N ALA A 23 6.46 -16.24 4.92
CA ALA A 23 6.33 -15.73 3.55
C ALA A 23 6.77 -16.77 2.52
N VAL A 24 7.86 -17.51 2.79
CA VAL A 24 8.36 -18.56 1.91
C VAL A 24 7.37 -19.71 1.78
N ASP A 25 6.79 -20.16 2.90
CA ASP A 25 5.82 -21.25 2.88
C ASP A 25 4.53 -20.83 2.17
N PHE A 26 4.05 -19.60 2.35
CA PHE A 26 2.89 -19.07 1.61
C PHE A 26 3.07 -19.17 0.09
N TYR A 27 4.20 -18.69 -0.44
CA TYR A 27 4.44 -18.75 -1.89
C TYR A 27 4.77 -20.16 -2.37
N ARG A 28 5.36 -21.01 -1.52
CA ARG A 28 5.59 -22.41 -1.82
C ARG A 28 4.27 -23.16 -1.99
N GLU A 29 3.33 -23.00 -1.06
CA GLU A 29 1.99 -23.60 -1.15
C GLU A 29 1.24 -23.10 -2.38
N TYR A 30 1.30 -21.79 -2.65
CA TYR A 30 0.72 -21.20 -3.86
C TYR A 30 1.28 -21.83 -5.15
N LEU A 31 2.59 -22.04 -5.22
CA LEU A 31 3.22 -22.67 -6.37
C LEU A 31 2.86 -24.15 -6.50
N GLN A 32 2.73 -24.85 -5.38
CA GLN A 32 2.35 -26.27 -5.34
C GLN A 32 0.89 -26.48 -5.77
N ASP A 33 -0.04 -25.64 -5.29
CA ASP A 33 -1.46 -25.69 -5.69
C ASP A 33 -1.62 -25.40 -7.20
N GLY A 34 -0.84 -24.45 -7.72
CA GLY A 34 -0.76 -24.14 -9.14
C GLY A 34 0.01 -25.16 -9.99
N SER A 35 0.59 -26.21 -9.39
CA SER A 35 1.46 -27.19 -10.07
C SER A 35 2.64 -26.57 -10.83
N TYR A 36 3.20 -25.47 -10.31
CA TYR A 36 4.33 -24.76 -10.88
C TYR A 36 5.66 -25.37 -10.40
N GLU A 37 6.09 -26.44 -11.05
CA GLU A 37 7.27 -27.22 -10.63
C GLU A 37 8.60 -26.69 -11.17
N THR A 38 8.59 -26.02 -12.33
CA THR A 38 9.81 -25.51 -12.97
C THR A 38 10.15 -24.09 -12.53
N TYR A 39 11.40 -23.69 -12.68
CA TYR A 39 11.83 -22.32 -12.36
C TYR A 39 11.17 -21.28 -13.27
N ASP A 40 11.03 -21.60 -14.56
CA ASP A 40 10.41 -20.73 -15.57
C ASP A 40 8.92 -20.52 -15.29
N ASP A 41 8.22 -21.57 -14.86
CA ASP A 41 6.81 -21.46 -14.44
C ASP A 41 6.64 -20.53 -13.25
N CYS A 42 7.54 -20.64 -12.24
CA CYS A 42 7.54 -19.71 -11.11
C CYS A 42 7.77 -18.27 -11.57
N ILE A 43 8.68 -18.04 -12.52
CA ILE A 43 8.95 -16.70 -13.06
C ILE A 43 7.75 -16.15 -13.84
N ARG A 44 7.10 -16.99 -14.64
CA ARG A 44 5.95 -16.58 -15.44
C ARG A 44 4.77 -16.17 -14.57
N GLU A 45 4.59 -16.83 -13.43
CA GLU A 45 3.48 -16.55 -12.52
C GLU A 45 3.81 -15.43 -11.49
N LEU A 46 4.95 -15.53 -10.83
CA LEU A 46 5.31 -14.65 -9.71
C LEU A 46 6.32 -13.54 -10.08
N GLY A 47 6.88 -13.57 -11.28
CA GLY A 47 7.99 -12.72 -11.69
C GLY A 47 9.34 -13.25 -11.22
N THR A 48 10.40 -12.45 -11.35
CA THR A 48 11.73 -12.85 -10.83
C THR A 48 11.73 -12.87 -9.30
N PRO A 49 12.55 -13.74 -8.66
CA PRO A 49 12.59 -13.82 -7.19
C PRO A 49 12.96 -12.47 -6.55
N HIS A 50 13.79 -11.68 -7.23
CA HIS A 50 14.17 -10.32 -6.82
C HIS A 50 13.01 -9.30 -6.88
N GLN A 51 12.16 -9.37 -7.90
CA GLN A 51 10.98 -8.52 -8.00
C GLN A 51 9.95 -8.87 -6.92
N LEU A 52 9.70 -10.15 -6.72
CA LEU A 52 8.79 -10.63 -5.68
C LEU A 52 9.28 -10.22 -4.29
N ALA A 53 10.55 -10.49 -3.98
CA ALA A 53 11.16 -10.11 -2.70
C ALA A 53 11.05 -8.60 -2.45
N ARG A 54 11.33 -7.75 -3.44
CA ARG A 54 11.18 -6.30 -3.28
C ARG A 54 9.75 -5.89 -2.95
N LYS A 55 8.75 -6.50 -3.58
CA LYS A 55 7.34 -6.24 -3.33
C LYS A 55 6.94 -6.65 -1.91
N VAL A 56 7.36 -7.85 -1.50
CA VAL A 56 7.09 -8.39 -0.15
C VAL A 56 7.78 -7.54 0.92
N LEU A 57 9.07 -7.25 0.77
CA LEU A 57 9.81 -6.37 1.69
C LEU A 57 9.18 -4.98 1.82
N ALA A 58 8.69 -4.42 0.72
CA ALA A 58 8.02 -3.12 0.74
C ALA A 58 6.70 -3.17 1.53
N ASP A 59 5.92 -4.24 1.40
CA ASP A 59 4.66 -4.43 2.14
C ASP A 59 4.92 -4.62 3.64
N TYR A 60 5.89 -5.47 4.01
CA TYR A 60 6.30 -5.69 5.40
C TYR A 60 6.95 -4.46 6.05
N SER A 61 7.63 -3.61 5.26
CA SER A 61 8.18 -2.34 5.75
C SER A 61 7.08 -1.36 6.20
N ILE A 62 5.84 -1.53 5.73
CA ILE A 62 4.71 -0.72 6.21
C ILE A 62 4.21 -1.23 7.57
N ARG A 63 4.16 -2.55 7.77
CA ARG A 63 3.71 -3.16 9.04
C ARG A 63 4.68 -2.93 10.20
N THR A 64 5.98 -2.91 9.95
CA THR A 64 7.01 -2.60 10.97
C THR A 64 6.97 -1.13 11.43
N LEU A 65 6.28 -0.24 10.71
CA LEU A 65 6.04 1.15 11.15
C LEU A 65 4.87 1.27 12.15
N GLU A 66 4.03 0.23 12.31
CA GLU A 66 2.91 0.20 13.26
C GLU A 66 3.25 -0.49 14.59
N ALA A 67 4.33 -1.27 14.65
CA ALA A 67 4.85 -1.79 15.92
C ALA A 67 5.70 -0.71 16.63
N PRO A 68 5.50 -0.43 17.93
CA PRO A 68 6.26 0.59 18.65
C PRO A 68 7.66 0.04 18.96
N VAL A 69 8.56 0.03 17.98
CA VAL A 69 9.97 -0.27 18.23
C VAL A 69 10.72 1.04 18.43
N SER A 70 10.99 1.27 19.70
CA SER A 70 11.97 2.17 20.28
C SER A 70 13.23 2.36 19.42
N GLN A 71 13.43 3.62 19.04
CA GLN A 71 14.67 4.39 19.03
C GLN A 71 15.84 4.00 18.11
N GLN A 72 16.31 5.06 17.43
CA GLN A 72 17.66 5.30 16.90
C GLN A 72 18.04 4.68 15.55
N SER A 73 17.71 5.39 14.46
CA SER A 73 18.70 6.30 13.84
C SER A 73 18.13 7.08 12.65
N ARG A 74 18.00 8.39 12.91
CA ARG A 74 18.03 9.54 11.99
C ARG A 74 18.41 9.27 10.51
N LYS A 75 17.42 9.38 9.62
CA LYS A 75 17.51 10.30 8.47
C LYS A 75 16.12 10.58 7.90
N GLN A 76 15.95 11.82 7.49
CA GLN A 76 14.72 12.43 7.06
C GLN A 76 14.07 11.66 5.92
N GLN A 77 12.80 11.26 6.08
CA GLN A 77 11.94 10.98 4.94
C GLN A 77 10.60 11.66 5.25
N PRO A 78 10.12 12.59 4.41
CA PRO A 78 8.80 13.19 4.61
C PRO A 78 7.81 12.04 4.54
N LYS A 79 7.21 11.71 5.69
CA LYS A 79 6.17 10.69 5.79
C LYS A 79 4.99 11.26 5.02
N ASN A 80 4.97 10.99 3.72
CA ASN A 80 3.94 11.48 2.83
C ASN A 80 2.62 10.98 3.40
N ASP A 81 1.78 11.95 3.70
CA ASP A 81 0.64 11.87 4.58
C ASP A 81 -0.48 11.10 3.89
N VAL A 82 -0.29 9.78 3.75
CA VAL A 82 -1.27 8.83 3.21
C VAL A 82 -2.56 8.89 4.03
N LYS A 83 -2.47 9.23 5.32
CA LYS A 83 -3.65 9.49 6.15
C LYS A 83 -4.41 10.73 5.67
N THR A 84 -3.74 11.84 5.35
CA THR A 84 -4.38 13.03 4.76
C THR A 84 -4.90 12.77 3.35
N ILE A 85 -4.17 12.05 2.49
CA ILE A 85 -4.65 11.67 1.14
C ILE A 85 -5.88 10.76 1.23
N TRP A 86 -5.88 9.80 2.15
CA TRP A 86 -7.02 8.92 2.40
C TRP A 86 -8.22 9.69 2.96
N LEU A 87 -8.01 10.67 3.84
CA LEU A 87 -9.07 11.56 4.32
C LEU A 87 -9.67 12.46 3.22
N ILE A 88 -8.86 12.96 2.28
CA ILE A 88 -9.35 13.75 1.14
C ILE A 88 -10.18 12.87 0.19
N VAL A 89 -9.70 11.66 -0.12
CA VAL A 89 -10.45 10.71 -0.97
C VAL A 89 -11.76 10.29 -0.29
N LEU A 90 -11.74 10.02 1.02
CA LEU A 90 -12.93 9.70 1.80
C LEU A 90 -13.90 10.88 1.91
N ALA A 91 -13.40 12.12 2.02
CA ALA A 91 -14.21 13.32 2.04
C ALA A 91 -14.93 13.54 0.70
N ILE A 92 -14.26 13.32 -0.43
CA ILE A 92 -14.86 13.43 -1.77
C ILE A 92 -15.89 12.32 -2.00
N LEU A 93 -15.59 11.09 -1.55
CA LEU A 93 -16.50 9.95 -1.67
C LEU A 93 -17.74 10.08 -0.76
N SER A 94 -17.59 10.73 0.40
CA SER A 94 -18.71 11.08 1.30
C SER A 94 -19.54 12.26 0.80
N THR A 95 -19.10 13.00 -0.23
CA THR A 95 -19.81 14.19 -0.69
C THR A 95 -20.20 14.14 -2.18
N PRO A 96 -21.21 13.34 -2.53
CA PRO A 96 -22.12 13.69 -3.62
C PRO A 96 -23.00 14.93 -3.28
N VAL A 97 -22.66 15.70 -2.22
CA VAL A 97 -23.41 16.85 -1.68
C VAL A 97 -22.63 18.18 -1.76
N THR A 98 -21.34 18.18 -2.13
CA THR A 98 -20.54 19.41 -2.17
C THR A 98 -20.94 20.34 -3.33
N ILE A 99 -21.30 19.78 -4.49
CA ILE A 99 -21.74 20.57 -5.65
C ILE A 99 -23.07 21.31 -5.40
N PRO A 100 -24.16 20.68 -4.89
CA PRO A 100 -25.38 21.41 -4.58
C PRO A 100 -25.19 22.44 -3.45
N LEU A 101 -24.32 22.16 -2.47
CA LEU A 101 -24.05 23.10 -1.37
C LEU A 101 -23.31 24.36 -1.85
N ALA A 102 -22.29 24.21 -2.71
CA ALA A 102 -21.56 25.35 -3.25
C ALA A 102 -22.45 26.26 -4.12
N LEU A 103 -23.33 25.68 -4.95
CA LEU A 103 -24.31 26.43 -5.75
C LEU A 103 -25.34 27.16 -4.86
N GLY A 104 -25.82 26.50 -3.80
CA GLY A 104 -26.73 27.12 -2.84
C GLY A 104 -26.13 28.36 -2.17
N ILE A 105 -24.89 28.28 -1.69
CA ILE A 105 -24.21 29.41 -1.03
C ILE A 105 -23.95 30.55 -2.02
N ALA A 106 -23.52 30.23 -3.25
CA ALA A 106 -23.29 31.25 -4.28
C ALA A 106 -24.58 32.00 -4.64
N GLY A 107 -25.70 31.29 -4.83
CA GLY A 107 -27.01 31.89 -5.12
C GLY A 107 -27.50 32.79 -3.99
N LEU A 108 -27.34 32.36 -2.73
CA LEU A 108 -27.75 33.12 -1.55
C LEU A 108 -26.93 34.40 -1.39
N SER A 109 -25.62 34.32 -1.68
CA SER A 109 -24.71 35.47 -1.65
C SER A 109 -25.11 36.52 -2.68
N ILE A 110 -25.39 36.10 -3.92
CA ILE A 110 -25.80 37.01 -5.01
C ILE A 110 -27.17 37.63 -4.71
N GLY A 111 -28.13 36.84 -4.22
CA GLY A 111 -29.47 37.32 -3.88
C GLY A 111 -29.48 38.34 -2.74
N VAL A 112 -28.72 38.10 -1.67
CA VAL A 112 -28.57 39.06 -0.57
C VAL A 112 -27.90 40.35 -1.04
N PHE A 113 -26.87 40.24 -1.89
CA PHE A 113 -26.16 41.40 -2.38
C PHE A 113 -27.03 42.25 -3.32
N ALA A 114 -27.82 41.62 -4.19
CA ALA A 114 -28.77 42.31 -5.06
C ALA A 114 -29.89 42.99 -4.25
N ALA A 115 -30.46 42.31 -3.26
CA ALA A 115 -31.51 42.87 -2.40
C ALA A 115 -31.01 43.99 -1.46
N ALA A 116 -29.70 44.05 -1.17
CA ALA A 116 -29.10 45.14 -0.40
C ALA A 116 -28.69 46.35 -1.26
N LEU A 117 -28.71 46.21 -2.59
CA LEU A 117 -28.36 47.25 -3.57
C LEU A 117 -29.57 47.93 -4.21
N GLU A 118 -30.78 47.40 -3.97
CA GLU A 118 -32.08 47.99 -4.33
C GLU A 118 -32.65 48.79 -3.16
#